data_AF-A0A2T6KBI8-F1
#
_entry.id   AF-A0A2T6KBI8-F1
#
_cell.length_a   1.000
_cell.length_b   1.000
_cell.length_c   1.000
_cell.angle_alpha   90.00
_cell.angle_beta   90.00
_cell.angle_gamma   90.00
#
_symmetry.space_group_name_H-M   'P 1'
#
loop_
_entity.id
_entity.type
_entity.pdbx_description
1 polymer ?
#
loop_
_entity_poly.entity_id
_entity_poly.type
_entity_poly.pdbx_seq_one_letter_code
_entity_poly.pdbx_strand_id
1 'polypeptide(L)'
;MIVVVVVLIFNVYINKDDVYTNNGESQTDRIASVLQNATETDKFGIFSASIEQGDGGTFPTIRIGMDETKSEQELREYLGKSLDKSDLRQYNIVVFKKDIQELEKEHTMLEINGIVYDYIKEKNYKGVQIYYPSIEPEPVIKITISENNELSSEDLKTELENLLASKDFKLLVKDISYKIQVIKS
;
A
#
# COMPACT_ATOMS: atom_id res chain seq x y z
N MET A 1 -23.42 19.59 -14.31
CA MET A 1 -22.13 18.89 -14.38
C MET A 1 -21.63 18.76 -12.95
N ILE A 2 -21.77 17.59 -12.34
CA ILE A 2 -21.27 17.35 -10.98
C ILE A 2 -19.83 16.89 -11.18
N VAL A 3 -18.87 17.76 -10.88
CA VAL A 3 -17.48 17.36 -10.74
C VAL A 3 -17.40 16.62 -9.41
N VAL A 4 -17.42 15.29 -9.48
CA VAL A 4 -17.12 14.44 -8.32
C VAL A 4 -15.61 14.51 -8.15
N VAL A 5 -15.15 15.36 -7.25
CA VAL A 5 -13.75 15.33 -6.78
C VAL A 5 -13.68 14.16 -5.81
N VAL A 6 -13.19 13.02 -6.29
CA VAL A 6 -12.82 11.90 -5.41
C VAL A 6 -11.54 12.32 -4.72
N VAL A 7 -11.66 12.86 -3.51
CA VAL A 7 -10.52 13.08 -2.62
C VAL A 7 -10.17 11.70 -2.05
N LEU A 8 -9.18 11.04 -2.67
CA LEU A 8 -8.59 9.82 -2.13
C LEU A 8 -7.71 10.21 -0.94
N ILE A 9 -8.17 9.88 0.27
CA ILE A 9 -7.42 10.12 1.50
C ILE A 9 -6.42 8.97 1.63
N PHE A 10 -5.18 9.16 1.17
CA PHE A 10 -4.14 8.14 1.29
C PHE A 10 -3.57 8.14 2.72
N ASN A 11 -3.71 7.01 3.41
CA ASN A 11 -3.19 6.82 4.75
C ASN A 11 -1.64 6.80 4.73
N VAL A 12 -1.01 7.79 5.37
CA VAL A 12 0.39 7.68 5.78
C VAL A 12 0.46 6.60 6.87
N TYR A 13 0.92 5.39 6.53
CA TYR A 13 1.09 4.32 7.52
C TYR A 13 2.40 4.54 8.29
N ILE A 14 2.29 5.14 9.48
CA ILE A 14 3.40 5.30 10.42
C ILE A 14 3.31 4.18 11.46
N ASN A 15 4.26 3.24 11.42
CA ASN A 15 4.36 2.21 12.45
C ASN A 15 4.92 2.85 13.73
N LYS A 16 4.05 3.12 14.71
CA LYS A 16 4.32 3.95 15.90
C LYS A 16 4.97 3.19 17.07
N ASP A 17 5.18 1.88 16.95
CA ASP A 17 5.34 1.05 18.15
C ASP A 17 6.74 1.03 18.80
N ASP A 18 7.77 1.72 18.29
CA ASP A 18 9.10 1.73 18.95
C ASP A 18 9.81 3.10 18.93
N VAL A 19 9.09 4.20 19.17
CA VAL A 19 9.72 5.51 19.35
C VAL A 19 10.29 5.63 20.77
N TYR A 20 11.59 5.36 20.91
CA TYR A 20 12.36 5.80 22.08
C TYR A 20 12.22 7.31 22.23
N THR A 21 11.58 7.70 23.33
CA THR A 21 11.26 9.09 23.65
C THR A 21 12.49 9.86 24.08
N ASN A 22 12.78 10.96 23.39
CA ASN A 22 13.50 12.09 23.97
C ASN A 22 12.95 13.40 23.39
N ASN A 23 12.33 14.18 24.29
CA ASN A 23 11.77 15.53 24.16
C ASN A 23 12.11 16.31 22.87
N GLY A 24 11.08 16.48 22.03
CA GLY A 24 11.07 17.18 20.75
C GLY A 24 10.11 16.44 19.79
N GLU A 25 9.51 17.12 18.80
CA GLU A 25 8.83 16.43 17.70
C GLU A 25 9.83 15.44 17.10
N SER A 26 9.48 14.14 17.05
CA SER A 26 10.45 13.14 16.62
C SER A 26 10.86 13.44 15.18
N GLN A 27 12.12 13.17 14.84
CA GLN A 27 12.60 13.40 13.47
C GLN A 27 11.70 12.74 12.41
N THR A 28 11.19 11.55 12.74
CA THR A 28 10.22 10.82 11.91
C THR A 28 8.92 11.59 11.74
N ASP A 29 8.39 12.23 12.78
CA ASP A 29 7.17 13.05 12.69
C ASP A 29 7.36 14.26 11.77
N ARG A 30 8.53 14.94 11.86
CA ARG A 30 8.85 16.06 10.95
C ARG A 30 8.92 15.61 9.49
N ILE A 31 9.61 14.51 9.22
CA ILE A 31 9.72 13.94 7.87
C ILE A 31 8.33 13.54 7.37
N ALA A 32 7.54 12.87 8.19
CA ALA A 32 6.18 12.48 7.84
C ALA A 32 5.30 13.69 7.51
N SER A 33 5.38 14.77 8.29
CA SER A 33 4.65 16.01 8.02
C SER A 33 5.03 16.65 6.68
N VAL A 34 6.33 16.70 6.36
CA VAL A 34 6.79 17.23 5.05
C VAL A 34 6.31 16.35 3.88
N LEU A 35 6.36 15.03 4.03
CA LEU A 35 5.87 14.10 3.01
C LEU A 35 4.36 14.18 2.83
N GLN A 36 3.61 14.35 3.92
CA GLN A 36 2.17 14.57 3.88
C GLN A 36 1.85 15.86 3.11
N ASN A 37 2.49 16.97 3.45
CA ASN A 37 2.32 18.24 2.74
C ASN A 37 2.68 18.11 1.24
N ALA A 38 3.73 17.38 0.90
CA ALA A 38 4.08 17.15 -0.50
C ALA A 38 2.99 16.36 -1.24
N THR A 39 2.41 15.36 -0.58
CA THR A 39 1.35 14.49 -1.13
C THR A 39 0.06 15.28 -1.39
N GLU A 40 -0.31 16.20 -0.50
CA GLU A 40 -1.56 16.99 -0.62
C GLU A 40 -1.55 18.02 -1.76
N THR A 41 -0.40 18.34 -2.36
CA THR A 41 -0.28 19.47 -3.30
C THR A 41 -0.49 19.12 -4.78
N ASP A 42 -0.64 17.83 -5.13
CA ASP A 42 -0.62 17.25 -6.50
C ASP A 42 0.61 17.59 -7.37
N LYS A 43 1.42 18.57 -6.94
CA LYS A 43 2.57 19.12 -7.65
C LYS A 43 3.57 18.04 -8.00
N PHE A 44 3.85 17.18 -7.03
CA PHE A 44 4.86 16.13 -7.16
C PHE A 44 4.25 14.81 -7.64
N GLY A 45 2.92 14.71 -7.80
CA GLY A 45 2.22 13.46 -8.10
C GLY A 45 2.68 12.30 -7.21
N ILE A 46 2.85 12.56 -5.92
CA ILE A 46 3.11 11.51 -4.94
C ILE A 46 1.80 10.77 -4.74
N PHE A 47 1.82 9.49 -5.06
CA PHE A 47 0.71 8.60 -4.82
C PHE A 47 0.78 7.98 -3.42
N SER A 48 1.99 7.59 -3.00
CA SER A 48 2.22 7.02 -1.67
C SER A 48 3.58 7.39 -1.12
N ALA A 49 3.67 7.50 0.20
CA ALA A 49 4.94 7.70 0.90
C ALA A 49 4.94 6.87 2.20
N SER A 50 6.07 6.22 2.49
CA SER A 50 6.26 5.44 3.71
C SER A 50 7.68 5.60 4.25
N ILE A 51 7.82 5.43 5.56
CA ILE A 51 9.10 5.42 6.25
C ILE A 51 9.30 4.00 6.79
N GLU A 52 10.20 3.26 6.15
CA GLU A 52 10.59 1.92 6.56
C GLU A 52 11.77 2.01 7.52
N GLN A 53 11.66 1.35 8.67
CA GLN A 53 12.78 1.24 9.60
C GLN A 53 13.85 0.34 9.00
N GLY A 54 15.11 0.73 9.15
CA GLY A 54 16.24 -0.12 8.78
C GLY A 54 16.40 -1.29 9.75
N ASP A 55 16.84 -2.44 9.25
CA ASP A 55 17.13 -3.62 10.03
C ASP A 55 18.63 -3.68 10.41
N GLY A 56 18.96 -3.33 11.67
CA GLY A 56 20.22 -3.70 12.34
C GLY A 56 21.54 -3.50 11.57
N GLY A 57 21.57 -2.61 10.57
CA GLY A 57 22.66 -2.51 9.59
C GLY A 57 22.32 -1.72 8.32
N THR A 58 21.03 -1.53 8.01
CA THR A 58 20.57 -0.65 6.93
C THR A 58 20.07 0.69 7.48
N PHE A 59 20.29 1.78 6.73
CA PHE A 59 19.65 3.06 7.05
C PHE A 59 18.14 2.93 6.83
N PRO A 60 17.31 3.60 7.66
CA PRO A 60 15.88 3.69 7.39
C PRO A 60 15.64 4.29 6.00
N THR A 61 14.55 3.87 5.36
CA THR A 61 14.28 4.20 3.96
C THR A 61 12.94 4.91 3.83
N ILE A 62 12.97 6.09 3.24
CA ILE A 62 11.77 6.78 2.76
C ILE A 62 11.48 6.23 1.37
N ARG A 63 10.35 5.54 1.21
CA ARG A 63 9.85 5.07 -0.10
C ARG A 63 8.72 5.96 -0.58
N ILE A 64 8.81 6.38 -1.83
CA ILE A 64 7.81 7.25 -2.47
C ILE A 64 7.37 6.62 -3.79
N GLY A 65 6.08 6.32 -3.90
CA GLY A 65 5.42 5.98 -5.17
C GLY A 65 4.97 7.26 -5.86
N MET A 66 5.42 7.47 -7.09
CA MET A 66 5.27 8.75 -7.78
C MET A 66 4.82 8.53 -9.23
N ASP A 67 3.94 9.40 -9.71
CA ASP A 67 3.54 9.49 -11.12
C ASP A 67 4.79 9.70 -12.01
N GLU A 68 4.95 8.82 -13.00
CA GLU A 68 6.09 8.84 -13.90
C GLU A 68 6.23 10.13 -14.72
N THR A 69 5.13 10.86 -14.93
CA THR A 69 5.10 12.11 -15.69
C THR A 69 5.65 13.29 -14.90
N LYS A 70 5.83 13.15 -13.59
CA LYS A 70 6.27 14.23 -12.68
C LYS A 70 7.78 14.24 -12.46
N SER A 71 8.32 15.37 -12.02
CA SER A 71 9.76 15.56 -11.83
C SER A 71 10.24 15.11 -10.45
N GLU A 72 10.98 13.99 -10.39
CA GLU A 72 11.65 13.55 -9.16
C GLU A 72 12.63 14.60 -8.63
N GLN A 73 13.29 15.34 -9.54
CA GLN A 73 14.20 16.40 -9.16
C GLN A 73 13.48 17.50 -8.37
N GLU A 74 12.30 17.93 -8.82
CA GLU A 74 11.52 18.96 -8.12
C GLU A 74 11.09 18.50 -6.72
N LEU A 75 10.73 17.21 -6.58
CA LEU A 75 10.45 16.61 -5.28
C LEU A 75 11.70 16.65 -4.39
N ARG A 76 12.86 16.21 -4.89
CA ARG A 76 14.11 16.22 -4.12
C ARG A 76 14.54 17.62 -3.71
N GLU A 77 14.34 18.62 -4.57
CA GLU A 77 14.58 20.02 -4.26
C GLU A 77 13.64 20.55 -3.17
N TYR A 78 12.36 20.17 -3.22
CA TYR A 78 11.40 20.51 -2.18
C TYR A 78 11.79 19.89 -0.83
N LEU A 79 12.12 18.60 -0.81
CA LEU A 79 12.57 17.91 0.40
C LEU A 79 13.85 18.56 0.95
N GLY A 80 14.81 18.89 0.10
CA GLY A 80 16.05 19.57 0.49
C GLY A 80 15.88 21.00 1.02
N LYS A 81 14.76 21.66 0.70
CA LYS A 81 14.40 22.99 1.24
C LYS A 81 13.54 22.88 2.51
N SER A 82 12.79 21.81 2.66
CA SER A 82 11.79 21.63 3.71
C SER A 82 12.29 20.81 4.89
N LEU A 83 13.37 20.04 4.72
CA LEU A 83 13.98 19.21 5.75
C LEU A 83 15.43 19.62 5.99
N ASP A 84 15.86 19.49 7.25
CA ASP A 84 17.25 19.73 7.62
C ASP A 84 18.17 18.71 6.95
N LYS A 85 19.38 19.15 6.58
CA LYS A 85 20.38 18.26 5.96
C LYS A 85 20.76 17.08 6.86
N SER A 86 20.69 17.24 8.18
CA SER A 86 20.90 16.16 9.15
C SER A 86 19.80 15.12 9.09
N ASP A 87 18.56 15.54 8.84
CA ASP A 87 17.41 14.64 8.75
C ASP A 87 17.49 13.80 7.48
N LEU A 88 17.79 14.41 6.32
CA LEU A 88 17.91 13.68 5.05
C LEU A 88 19.10 12.72 4.99
N ARG A 89 20.19 12.96 5.73
CA ARG A 89 21.38 12.09 5.73
C ARG A 89 21.18 10.76 6.46
N GLN A 90 20.17 10.69 7.31
CA GLN A 90 19.90 9.49 8.11
C GLN A 90 18.97 8.51 7.37
N TYR A 91 18.42 8.92 6.23
CA TYR A 91 17.49 8.10 5.46
C TYR A 91 18.00 7.88 4.03
N ASN A 92 17.77 6.68 3.51
CA ASN A 92 17.76 6.46 2.07
C ASN A 92 16.43 6.99 1.50
N ILE A 93 16.45 7.64 0.34
CA ILE A 93 15.23 8.06 -0.34
C ILE A 93 15.13 7.34 -1.66
N VAL A 94 14.16 6.45 -1.75
CA VAL A 94 13.87 5.68 -2.97
C VAL A 94 12.55 6.16 -3.54
N VAL A 95 12.61 6.60 -4.80
CA VAL A 95 11.44 7.02 -5.56
C VAL A 95 11.19 5.98 -6.64
N PHE A 96 10.00 5.39 -6.63
CA PHE A 96 9.54 4.47 -7.66
C PHE A 96 8.55 5.22 -8.54
N LYS A 97 8.92 5.36 -9.81
CA LYS A 97 8.10 6.05 -10.80
C LYS A 97 7.34 5.03 -11.64
N LYS A 98 6.03 5.21 -11.73
CA LYS A 98 5.12 4.36 -12.49
C LYS A 98 3.97 5.19 -13.04
N ASP A 99 3.28 4.66 -14.04
CA ASP A 99 2.00 5.24 -14.46
C ASP A 99 1.04 5.31 -13.26
N ILE A 100 0.30 6.41 -13.14
CA ILE A 100 -0.57 6.64 -11.99
C ILE A 100 -1.70 5.62 -11.90
N GLN A 101 -2.21 5.13 -13.04
CA GLN A 101 -3.24 4.10 -13.08
C GLN A 101 -2.66 2.75 -12.64
N GLU A 102 -1.38 2.49 -12.92
CA GLU A 102 -0.69 1.32 -12.38
C GLU A 102 -0.59 1.40 -10.85
N LEU A 103 -0.19 2.54 -10.29
CA LEU A 103 -0.11 2.75 -8.84
C LEU A 103 -1.48 2.60 -8.14
N GLU A 104 -2.53 3.18 -8.72
CA GLU A 104 -3.91 3.01 -8.26
C GLU A 104 -4.33 1.54 -8.26
N LYS A 105 -4.01 0.82 -9.35
CA LYS A 105 -4.32 -0.60 -9.48
C LYS A 105 -3.58 -1.45 -8.45
N GLU A 106 -2.30 -1.18 -8.18
CA GLU A 106 -1.53 -1.85 -7.12
C GLU A 106 -2.15 -1.62 -5.74
N HIS A 107 -2.52 -0.37 -5.45
CA HIS A 107 -3.15 0.00 -4.18
C HIS A 107 -4.48 -0.70 -3.97
N THR A 108 -5.37 -0.64 -4.95
CA THR A 108 -6.67 -1.32 -4.88
C THR A 108 -6.48 -2.83 -4.68
N MET A 109 -5.49 -3.44 -5.35
CA MET A 109 -5.19 -4.86 -5.14
C MET A 109 -4.68 -5.17 -3.72
N LEU A 110 -3.93 -4.27 -3.11
CA LEU A 110 -3.50 -4.40 -1.72
C LEU A 110 -4.68 -4.30 -0.75
N GLU A 111 -5.61 -3.37 -0.97
CA GLU A 111 -6.82 -3.23 -0.17
C GLU A 111 -7.69 -4.48 -0.25
N ILE A 112 -7.91 -5.01 -1.46
CA ILE A 112 -8.67 -6.25 -1.65
C ILE A 112 -7.97 -7.42 -0.97
N ASN A 113 -6.65 -7.52 -1.10
CA ASN A 113 -5.87 -8.55 -0.42
C ASN A 113 -5.99 -8.44 1.10
N GLY A 114 -6.02 -7.23 1.66
CA GLY A 114 -6.28 -6.97 3.07
C GLY A 114 -7.66 -7.46 3.52
N ILE A 115 -8.71 -7.14 2.76
CA ILE A 115 -10.08 -7.61 3.02
C ILE A 115 -10.15 -9.14 3.03
N VAL A 116 -9.56 -9.79 2.03
CA VAL A 116 -9.50 -11.26 1.94
C VAL A 116 -8.72 -11.86 3.11
N TYR A 117 -7.61 -11.23 3.51
CA TYR A 117 -6.81 -11.64 4.65
C TYR A 117 -7.59 -11.58 5.96
N ASP A 118 -8.24 -10.45 6.23
CA ASP A 118 -9.02 -10.25 7.44
C ASP A 118 -10.18 -11.26 7.50
N TYR A 119 -10.88 -11.47 6.38
CA TYR A 119 -11.95 -12.47 6.30
C TYR A 119 -11.48 -13.90 6.61
N ILE A 120 -10.40 -14.35 5.98
CA ILE A 120 -9.85 -15.69 6.20
C ILE A 120 -9.40 -15.87 7.66
N LYS A 121 -8.82 -14.82 8.24
CA LYS A 121 -8.41 -14.79 9.65
C LYS A 121 -9.61 -14.85 10.60
N GLU A 122 -10.66 -14.08 10.33
CA GLU A 122 -11.92 -14.08 11.10
C GLU A 122 -12.62 -15.43 11.06
N LYS A 123 -12.65 -16.09 9.88
CA LYS A 123 -13.17 -17.45 9.72
C LYS A 123 -12.29 -18.52 10.37
N ASN A 124 -11.07 -18.17 10.76
CA ASN A 124 -10.09 -19.07 11.37
C ASN A 124 -9.79 -20.29 10.48
N TYR A 125 -9.76 -20.09 9.15
CA TYR A 125 -9.42 -21.17 8.22
C TYR A 125 -7.98 -21.62 8.42
N LYS A 126 -7.81 -22.88 8.81
CA LYS A 126 -6.49 -23.49 9.01
C LYS A 126 -5.92 -23.90 7.67
N GLY A 127 -4.59 -23.84 7.54
CA GLY A 127 -3.90 -24.29 6.32
C GLY A 127 -4.21 -23.47 5.08
N VAL A 128 -4.68 -22.23 5.24
CA VAL A 128 -4.89 -21.28 4.14
C VAL A 128 -3.78 -20.23 4.18
N GLN A 129 -3.12 -20.00 3.05
CA GLN A 129 -2.10 -18.96 2.89
C GLN A 129 -2.51 -18.03 1.76
N ILE A 130 -2.29 -16.73 1.96
CA ILE A 130 -2.60 -15.69 0.99
C ILE A 130 -1.27 -15.07 0.58
N TYR A 131 -1.04 -14.94 -0.72
CA TYR A 131 0.17 -14.35 -1.25
C TYR A 131 -0.06 -12.91 -1.63
N TYR A 132 1.03 -12.13 -1.66
CA TYR A 132 1.00 -10.79 -2.22
C TYR A 132 0.42 -10.83 -3.65
N PRO A 133 -0.48 -9.89 -4.01
CA PRO A 133 -1.13 -9.93 -5.31
C PRO A 133 -0.13 -9.79 -6.44
N SER A 134 -0.27 -10.62 -7.47
CA SER A 134 0.43 -10.41 -8.75
C SER A 134 -0.34 -9.34 -9.52
N ILE A 135 0.35 -8.38 -10.12
CA ILE A 135 -0.28 -7.24 -10.82
C ILE A 135 -0.19 -7.39 -12.34
N GLU A 136 0.87 -8.07 -12.81
CA GLU A 136 1.14 -8.37 -14.20
C GLU A 136 1.13 -9.87 -14.48
N PRO A 137 0.76 -10.30 -15.71
CA PRO A 137 0.09 -9.51 -16.76
C PRO A 137 -1.38 -9.18 -16.43
N GLU A 138 -1.96 -9.86 -15.44
CA GLU A 138 -3.31 -9.64 -14.96
C GLU A 138 -3.31 -9.70 -13.42
N PRO A 139 -4.10 -8.87 -12.72
CA PRO A 139 -4.18 -8.92 -11.28
C PRO A 139 -4.74 -10.24 -10.76
N VAL A 140 -3.99 -10.90 -9.87
CA VAL A 140 -4.41 -12.16 -9.26
C VAL A 140 -4.19 -12.12 -7.75
N ILE A 141 -5.25 -12.41 -7.01
CA ILE A 141 -5.20 -12.77 -5.59
C ILE A 141 -4.98 -14.28 -5.54
N LYS A 142 -3.77 -14.68 -5.14
CA LYS A 142 -3.39 -16.08 -5.06
C LYS A 142 -3.54 -16.56 -3.62
N ILE A 143 -4.22 -17.69 -3.47
CA ILE A 143 -4.49 -18.33 -2.20
C ILE A 143 -4.15 -19.81 -2.35
N THR A 144 -3.42 -20.35 -1.38
CA THR A 144 -3.20 -21.79 -1.28
C THR A 144 -3.92 -22.36 -0.08
N ILE A 145 -4.43 -23.58 -0.25
CA ILE A 145 -5.03 -24.39 0.79
C ILE A 145 -4.18 -25.66 0.90
N SER A 146 -3.87 -26.11 2.11
CA SER A 146 -3.18 -27.39 2.32
C SER A 146 -3.89 -28.54 1.59
N GLU A 147 -3.14 -29.42 0.96
CA GLU A 147 -3.68 -30.55 0.17
C GLU A 147 -4.76 -31.36 0.91
N ASN A 148 -4.50 -31.65 2.19
CA ASN A 148 -5.36 -32.45 3.08
C ASN A 148 -6.50 -31.65 3.76
N ASN A 149 -6.73 -30.39 3.38
CA ASN A 149 -7.79 -29.58 3.97
C ASN A 149 -9.18 -30.01 3.49
N GLU A 150 -10.16 -29.99 4.38
CA GLU A 150 -11.56 -30.26 4.04
C GLU A 150 -12.18 -29.13 3.21
N LEU A 151 -11.67 -27.90 3.35
CA LEU A 151 -12.11 -26.76 2.57
C LEU A 151 -11.80 -26.96 1.08
N SER A 152 -12.84 -26.89 0.26
CA SER A 152 -12.73 -26.92 -1.20
C SER A 152 -12.17 -25.60 -1.72
N SER A 153 -11.26 -25.68 -2.71
CA SER A 153 -10.77 -24.49 -3.40
C SER A 153 -11.90 -23.72 -4.09
N GLU A 154 -12.87 -24.42 -4.66
CA GLU A 154 -13.99 -23.79 -5.38
C GLU A 154 -14.96 -23.11 -4.42
N ASP A 155 -15.21 -23.73 -3.25
CA ASP A 155 -16.10 -23.16 -2.24
C ASP A 155 -15.47 -21.89 -1.65
N LEU A 156 -14.18 -21.93 -1.28
CA LEU A 156 -13.50 -20.73 -0.79
C LEU A 156 -13.45 -19.64 -1.85
N LYS A 157 -13.18 -19.99 -3.12
CA LYS A 157 -13.19 -19.01 -4.20
C LYS A 157 -14.56 -18.32 -4.33
N THR A 158 -15.64 -19.11 -4.35
CA THR A 158 -17.01 -18.59 -4.45
C THR A 158 -17.37 -17.72 -3.25
N GLU A 159 -16.95 -18.12 -2.05
CA GLU A 159 -17.16 -17.35 -0.82
C GLU A 159 -16.48 -15.98 -0.88
N LEU A 160 -15.22 -15.92 -1.35
CA LEU A 160 -14.48 -14.68 -1.49
C LEU A 160 -15.01 -13.78 -2.61
N GLU A 161 -15.43 -14.35 -3.74
CA GLU A 161 -16.09 -13.60 -4.81
C GLU A 161 -17.40 -12.96 -4.30
N ASN A 162 -18.19 -13.70 -3.50
CA ASN A 162 -19.41 -13.18 -2.89
C ASN A 162 -19.12 -12.08 -1.85
N LEU A 163 -18.07 -12.25 -1.04
CA LEU A 163 -17.59 -11.24 -0.09
C LEU A 163 -17.31 -9.93 -0.82
N LEU A 164 -16.47 -9.96 -1.86
CA LEU A 164 -16.04 -8.76 -2.58
C LEU A 164 -17.18 -8.15 -3.43
N ALA A 165 -18.14 -8.95 -3.86
CA ALA A 165 -19.35 -8.48 -4.52
C ALA A 165 -20.39 -7.85 -3.57
N SER A 166 -20.23 -8.02 -2.25
CA SER A 166 -21.14 -7.45 -1.26
C SER A 166 -21.12 -5.92 -1.30
N LYS A 167 -22.22 -5.28 -0.88
CA LYS A 167 -22.37 -3.81 -0.94
C LYS A 167 -21.25 -3.07 -0.19
N ASP A 168 -20.69 -3.70 0.83
CA ASP A 168 -19.68 -3.10 1.71
C ASP A 168 -18.34 -2.92 0.98
N PHE A 169 -18.03 -3.78 0.01
CA PHE A 169 -16.76 -3.73 -0.75
C PHE A 169 -16.93 -3.38 -2.22
N LYS A 170 -18.16 -3.47 -2.76
CA LYS A 170 -18.46 -3.29 -4.19
C LYS A 170 -17.94 -1.99 -4.80
N LEU A 171 -17.87 -0.91 -4.04
CA LEU A 171 -17.36 0.38 -4.53
C LEU A 171 -15.84 0.38 -4.69
N LEU A 172 -15.11 -0.32 -3.82
CA LEU A 172 -13.64 -0.41 -3.86
C LEU A 172 -13.15 -1.23 -5.07
N VAL A 173 -13.86 -2.31 -5.40
CA VAL A 173 -13.48 -3.24 -6.50
C VAL A 173 -13.98 -2.83 -7.88
N LYS A 174 -14.76 -1.75 -8.00
CA LYS A 174 -15.54 -1.49 -9.22
C LYS A 174 -14.69 -1.18 -10.46
N ASP A 175 -13.53 -0.56 -10.27
CA ASP A 175 -12.78 0.07 -11.35
C ASP A 175 -11.55 -0.76 -11.79
N ILE A 176 -11.38 -1.97 -11.27
CA ILE A 176 -10.31 -2.90 -11.67
C ILE A 176 -10.82 -4.29 -12.02
N SER A 177 -10.20 -4.92 -13.02
CA SER A 177 -10.38 -6.34 -13.32
C SER A 177 -9.32 -7.16 -12.60
N TYR A 178 -9.73 -8.21 -11.89
CA TYR A 178 -8.84 -9.11 -11.17
C TYR A 178 -9.41 -10.53 -11.14
N LYS A 179 -8.57 -11.51 -10.77
CA LYS A 179 -8.95 -12.90 -10.56
C LYS A 179 -8.62 -13.37 -9.16
N ILE A 180 -9.47 -14.21 -8.60
CA ILE A 180 -9.17 -14.98 -7.40
C ILE A 180 -8.76 -16.38 -7.84
N GLN A 181 -7.56 -16.80 -7.44
CA GLN A 181 -7.04 -18.13 -7.70
C GLN A 181 -6.81 -18.87 -6.38
N VAL A 182 -7.54 -19.96 -6.18
CA VAL A 182 -7.43 -20.82 -5.00
C VAL A 182 -6.91 -22.18 -5.43
N ILE A 183 -5.77 -22.61 -4.89
CA ILE A 183 -5.07 -23.83 -5.30
C ILE A 183 -4.83 -24.72 -4.07
N LYS A 184 -4.98 -26.03 -4.23
CA LYS A 184 -4.49 -26.98 -3.22
C LYS A 184 -3.00 -27.25 -3.40
N SER A 185 -2.22 -27.15 -2.33
CA SER A 185 -0.76 -27.37 -2.34
C SER A 185 -0.26 -27.99 -1.05
#